data_AF-A0A4Y9ZG03-F1
#
_entry.id   AF-A0A4Y9ZG03-F1
#
_cell.length_a   1.000
_cell.length_b   1.000
_cell.length_c   1.000
_cell.angle_alpha   90.00
_cell.angle_beta   90.00
_cell.angle_gamma   90.00
#
_symmetry.space_group_name_H-M   'P 1'
#
loop_
_entity.id
_entity.type
_entity.pdbx_description
1 polymer ?
#
loop_
_entity_poly.entity_id
_entity_poly.type
_entity_poly.pdbx_seq_one_letter_code
_entity_poly.pdbx_strand_id
1 'polypeptide(L)'
;MIRVGARWPQYPNESVADILRWLLQRGITYHMLTQALLARPHARHWILRGSLAWGLALHYGPSHLLQDAVSGPSSTVLVEGRGGEYDIPYASVGDLPSAAENAALIGQTRHGSFWPSLTLWEQSVAYTGEWHPSLERWFQHRVAELAAGTDLYLSDRAWFRHIRRAVHSTERALGSTVGSAHRARELIGVYPECSVVSLLFFPSTAPASASFQV
;
A
#
# COMPACT_ATOMS: atom_id res chain seq x y z
N MET A 1 19.00 -25.37 -7.88
CA MET A 1 18.64 -24.17 -8.67
C MET A 1 17.33 -24.45 -9.39
N ILE A 2 16.18 -24.12 -8.77
CA ILE A 2 14.84 -24.43 -9.29
C ILE A 2 14.36 -23.23 -10.11
N ARG A 3 14.25 -23.39 -11.44
CA ARG A 3 13.58 -22.41 -12.29
C ARG A 3 12.07 -22.57 -12.10
N VAL A 4 11.46 -21.69 -11.29
CA VAL A 4 10.00 -21.55 -11.25
C VAL A 4 9.57 -20.76 -12.49
N GLY A 5 9.53 -21.46 -13.62
CA GLY A 5 8.89 -20.97 -14.84
C GLY A 5 7.38 -21.20 -14.78
N ALA A 6 6.70 -20.59 -13.80
CA ALA A 6 5.25 -20.57 -13.79
C ALA A 6 4.80 -19.61 -14.89
N ARG A 7 4.53 -20.16 -16.09
CA ARG A 7 3.74 -19.45 -17.10
C ARG A 7 2.37 -19.23 -16.47
N TRP A 8 2.12 -18.00 -16.01
CA TRP A 8 0.81 -17.54 -15.63
C TRP A 8 -0.15 -17.82 -16.80
N PRO A 9 -1.31 -18.45 -16.58
CA PRO A 9 -2.31 -18.59 -17.62
C PRO A 9 -2.60 -17.19 -18.18
N GLN A 10 -2.51 -17.03 -19.51
CA GLN A 10 -3.08 -15.85 -20.16
C GLN A 10 -4.59 -15.94 -19.96
N TYR A 11 -5.12 -15.19 -18.99
CA TYR A 11 -6.54 -15.19 -18.70
C TYR A 11 -7.28 -14.41 -19.81
N PRO A 12 -8.22 -15.04 -20.54
CA PRO A 12 -8.94 -14.40 -21.62
C PRO A 12 -9.97 -13.42 -21.04
N ASN A 13 -9.75 -12.11 -21.09
CA ASN A 13 -10.71 -11.02 -20.81
C ASN A 13 -11.60 -11.13 -19.54
N GLU A 14 -11.36 -12.07 -18.64
CA GLU A 14 -12.08 -12.19 -17.39
C GLU A 14 -11.63 -11.06 -16.47
N SER A 15 -12.61 -10.37 -15.87
CA SER A 15 -12.34 -9.36 -14.86
C SER A 15 -11.43 -9.96 -13.79
N VAL A 16 -10.38 -9.25 -13.38
CA VAL A 16 -9.51 -9.64 -12.27
C VAL A 16 -10.34 -10.02 -11.04
N ALA A 17 -11.49 -9.38 -10.82
CA ALA A 17 -12.43 -9.73 -9.75
C ALA A 17 -13.00 -11.16 -9.85
N ASP A 18 -13.24 -11.69 -11.05
CA ASP A 18 -13.77 -13.03 -11.26
C ASP A 18 -12.69 -14.10 -11.06
N ILE A 19 -11.45 -13.82 -11.47
CA ILE A 19 -10.28 -14.67 -11.20
C ILE A 19 -10.07 -14.79 -9.68
N LEU A 20 -10.12 -13.69 -8.96
CA LEU A 20 -9.93 -13.67 -7.51
C LEU A 20 -11.05 -14.41 -6.79
N ARG A 21 -12.29 -14.26 -7.26
CA ARG A 21 -13.44 -15.01 -6.75
C ARG A 21 -13.26 -16.52 -6.96
N TRP A 22 -12.77 -16.92 -8.13
CA TRP A 22 -12.48 -18.32 -8.45
C TRP A 22 -11.33 -18.89 -7.59
N LEU A 23 -10.27 -18.10 -7.36
CA LEU A 23 -9.14 -18.50 -6.52
C LEU A 23 -9.58 -18.70 -5.06
N LEU A 24 -10.36 -17.76 -4.51
CA LEU A 24 -10.91 -17.87 -3.15
C LEU A 24 -11.83 -19.09 -3.00
N GLN A 25 -12.64 -19.41 -4.02
CA GLN A 25 -13.49 -20.62 -4.03
C GLN A 25 -12.69 -21.93 -4.03
N ARG A 26 -11.43 -21.91 -4.48
CA ARG A 26 -10.52 -23.07 -4.49
C ARG A 26 -9.65 -23.17 -3.23
N GLY A 27 -9.96 -22.39 -2.19
CA GLY A 27 -9.23 -22.42 -0.92
C GLY A 27 -7.91 -21.66 -0.94
N ILE A 28 -7.66 -20.84 -1.98
CA ILE A 28 -6.53 -19.92 -1.96
C ILE A 28 -6.83 -18.83 -0.95
N THR A 29 -5.92 -18.65 0.00
CA THR A 29 -6.11 -17.66 1.06
C THR A 29 -5.93 -16.25 0.52
N TYR A 30 -6.59 -15.28 1.17
CA TYR A 30 -6.37 -13.85 0.90
C TYR A 30 -4.87 -13.49 0.89
N HIS A 31 -4.09 -14.08 1.81
CA HIS A 31 -2.65 -13.91 1.88
C HIS A 31 -1.93 -14.27 0.58
N MET A 32 -2.16 -15.48 0.06
CA MET A 32 -1.51 -15.96 -1.18
C MET A 32 -1.88 -15.11 -2.40
N LEU A 33 -3.16 -14.71 -2.47
CA LEU A 33 -3.68 -13.88 -3.54
C LEU A 33 -3.06 -12.47 -3.52
N THR A 34 -2.95 -11.89 -2.32
CA THR A 34 -2.32 -10.58 -2.12
C THR A 34 -0.83 -10.61 -2.45
N GLN A 35 -0.12 -11.69 -2.07
CA GLN A 35 1.28 -11.90 -2.45
C GLN A 35 1.46 -11.99 -3.97
N ALA A 36 0.62 -12.77 -4.65
CA ALA A 36 0.66 -12.89 -6.11
C ALA A 36 0.40 -11.54 -6.80
N LEU A 37 -0.52 -10.74 -6.27
CA LEU A 37 -0.80 -9.40 -6.74
C LEU A 37 0.39 -8.47 -6.53
N LEU A 38 1.00 -8.50 -5.34
CA LEU A 38 2.12 -7.62 -4.95
C LEU A 38 3.46 -8.02 -5.58
N ALA A 39 3.57 -9.20 -6.17
CA ALA A 39 4.73 -9.61 -6.97
C ALA A 39 4.76 -8.97 -8.38
N ARG A 40 3.72 -8.23 -8.77
CA ARG A 40 3.63 -7.60 -10.10
C ARG A 40 4.37 -6.27 -10.14
N PRO A 41 4.98 -5.87 -11.28
CA PRO A 41 5.77 -4.64 -11.36
C PRO A 41 5.04 -3.34 -10.98
N HIS A 42 3.71 -3.27 -11.16
CA HIS A 42 2.92 -2.09 -10.76
C HIS A 42 2.67 -2.01 -9.25
N ALA A 43 2.94 -3.06 -8.49
CA ALA A 43 2.71 -3.07 -7.04
C ALA A 43 3.54 -2.00 -6.30
N ARG A 44 4.67 -1.58 -6.88
CA ARG A 44 5.45 -0.43 -6.42
C ARG A 44 4.63 0.84 -6.26
N HIS A 45 3.59 1.00 -7.08
CA HIS A 45 2.70 2.14 -7.00
C HIS A 45 1.95 2.22 -5.68
N TRP A 46 1.57 1.08 -5.09
CA TRP A 46 0.93 1.07 -3.76
C TRP A 46 1.90 1.48 -2.66
N ILE A 47 3.20 1.21 -2.81
CA ILE A 47 4.23 1.75 -1.92
C ILE A 47 4.31 3.28 -2.07
N LEU A 48 4.36 3.78 -3.30
CA LEU A 48 4.49 5.22 -3.57
C LEU A 48 3.25 6.04 -3.19
N ARG A 49 2.05 5.45 -3.31
CA ARG A 49 0.78 6.11 -2.97
C ARG A 49 0.63 6.41 -1.47
N GLY A 50 1.31 5.66 -0.60
CA GLY A 50 1.10 5.73 0.85
C GLY A 50 -0.23 5.10 1.27
N SER A 51 -0.84 5.64 2.33
CA SER A 51 -2.17 5.21 2.80
C SER A 51 -2.24 3.71 3.16
N LEU A 52 -3.45 3.16 3.22
CA LEU A 52 -3.69 1.74 3.50
C LEU A 52 -3.03 0.81 2.47
N ALA A 53 -2.96 1.25 1.21
CA ALA A 53 -2.31 0.47 0.16
C ALA A 53 -0.83 0.20 0.47
N TRP A 54 -0.11 1.20 1.00
CA TRP A 54 1.26 1.05 1.47
C TRP A 54 1.38 0.06 2.63
N GLY A 55 0.49 0.14 3.63
CA GLY A 55 0.50 -0.78 4.76
C GLY A 55 0.29 -2.24 4.32
N LEU A 56 -0.65 -2.46 3.39
CA LEU A 56 -0.90 -3.76 2.79
C LEU A 56 0.30 -4.25 1.97
N ALA A 57 0.90 -3.37 1.17
CA ALA A 57 2.05 -3.68 0.34
C ALA A 57 3.29 -4.04 1.18
N LEU A 58 3.53 -3.34 2.30
CA LEU A 58 4.64 -3.67 3.20
C LEU A 58 4.41 -4.97 3.97
N HIS A 59 3.17 -5.23 4.41
CA HIS A 59 2.88 -6.40 5.23
C HIS A 59 2.81 -7.70 4.41
N TYR A 60 2.19 -7.66 3.22
CA TYR A 60 1.98 -8.84 2.38
C TYR A 60 2.93 -8.94 1.20
N GLY A 61 3.63 -7.85 0.85
CA GLY A 61 4.48 -7.82 -0.33
C GLY A 61 5.80 -8.57 -0.12
N PRO A 62 6.50 -8.89 -1.21
CA PRO A 62 7.84 -9.44 -1.12
C PRO A 62 8.80 -8.40 -0.54
N SER A 63 9.86 -8.83 0.15
CA SER A 63 10.81 -7.93 0.83
C SER A 63 11.51 -6.94 -0.13
N HIS A 64 11.69 -7.30 -1.39
CA HIS A 64 12.29 -6.44 -2.41
C HIS A 64 11.33 -5.38 -2.97
N LEU A 65 10.02 -5.44 -2.68
CA LEU A 65 9.04 -4.51 -3.25
C LEU A 65 9.35 -3.04 -2.91
N LEU A 66 9.84 -2.79 -1.69
CA LEU A 66 10.24 -1.45 -1.27
C LEU A 66 11.47 -0.97 -2.06
N GLN A 67 12.46 -1.85 -2.28
CA GLN A 67 13.63 -1.57 -3.09
C GLN A 67 13.25 -1.29 -4.54
N ASP A 68 12.37 -2.11 -5.13
CA ASP A 68 11.89 -1.94 -6.50
C ASP A 68 11.12 -0.62 -6.68
N ALA A 69 10.38 -0.19 -5.65
CA ALA A 69 9.64 1.08 -5.71
C ALA A 69 10.54 2.31 -5.77
N VAL A 70 11.74 2.22 -5.19
CA VAL A 70 12.73 3.31 -5.21
C VAL A 70 13.77 3.16 -6.31
N SER A 71 13.86 1.99 -6.95
CA SER A 71 14.84 1.68 -7.99
C SER A 71 14.44 2.25 -9.36
N GLY A 72 14.25 3.57 -9.43
CA GLY A 72 14.08 4.31 -10.69
C GLY A 72 12.90 3.87 -11.58
N PRO A 73 12.79 4.42 -12.80
CA PRO A 73 11.71 4.08 -13.72
C PRO A 73 11.81 2.61 -14.16
N SER A 74 10.69 1.88 -14.13
CA SER A 74 10.69 0.50 -14.63
C SER A 74 11.00 0.46 -16.12
N SER A 75 11.66 -0.60 -16.56
CA SER A 75 11.87 -0.91 -17.96
C SER A 75 10.57 -0.89 -18.78
N THR A 76 9.43 -1.28 -18.21
CA THR A 76 8.13 -1.26 -18.90
C THR A 76 7.73 0.14 -19.36
N VAL A 77 7.93 1.16 -18.53
CA VAL A 77 7.64 2.55 -18.93
C VAL A 77 8.64 3.05 -19.95
N LEU A 78 9.93 2.74 -19.77
CA LEU A 78 10.95 3.16 -20.73
C LEU A 78 10.69 2.58 -22.13
N VAL A 79 10.08 1.39 -22.21
CA VAL A 79 9.78 0.71 -23.48
C VAL A 79 8.38 1.07 -24.02
N GLU A 80 7.36 1.19 -23.17
CA GLU A 80 5.96 1.34 -23.59
C GLU A 80 5.42 2.77 -23.48
N GLY A 81 6.13 3.68 -22.80
CA GLY A 81 5.74 5.09 -22.68
C GLY A 81 4.43 5.35 -21.93
N ARG A 82 4.01 4.42 -21.06
CA ARG A 82 2.76 4.51 -20.27
C ARG A 82 3.06 4.68 -18.78
N GLY A 83 2.42 5.63 -18.12
CA GLY A 83 2.42 5.78 -16.66
C GLY A 83 2.17 7.21 -16.18
N GLY A 84 1.98 7.38 -14.86
CA GLY A 84 1.88 8.69 -14.22
C GLY A 84 3.22 9.09 -13.59
N GLU A 85 3.56 10.38 -13.68
CA GLU A 85 4.70 10.95 -12.95
C GLU A 85 4.30 11.23 -11.50
N TYR A 86 5.17 10.84 -10.57
CA TYR A 86 5.08 11.21 -9.16
C TYR A 86 6.14 12.26 -8.85
N ASP A 87 5.78 13.22 -8.00
CA ASP A 87 6.66 14.31 -7.52
C ASP A 87 7.65 13.80 -6.45
N ILE A 88 8.35 12.73 -6.79
CA ILE A 88 9.51 12.20 -6.05
C ILE A 88 10.74 12.79 -6.75
N PRO A 89 11.84 13.10 -6.04
CA PRO A 89 13.07 13.64 -6.65
C PRO A 89 13.66 12.81 -7.81
N TYR A 90 13.14 11.62 -8.07
CA TYR A 90 13.32 10.85 -9.31
C TYR A 90 11.97 10.53 -9.93
N ALA A 91 11.81 10.77 -11.23
CA ALA A 91 10.61 10.38 -11.99
C ALA A 91 10.43 8.85 -11.96
N SER A 92 9.72 8.34 -10.97
CA SER A 92 9.28 6.95 -10.91
C SER A 92 7.96 6.87 -11.65
N VAL A 93 8.05 6.55 -12.93
CA VAL A 93 6.86 6.33 -13.76
C VAL A 93 6.53 4.85 -13.69
N GLY A 94 5.26 4.54 -13.44
CA GLY A 94 4.75 3.18 -13.44
C GLY A 94 3.29 3.05 -13.82
N ASP A 95 2.92 1.84 -14.25
CA ASP A 95 1.54 1.50 -14.54
C ASP A 95 0.69 1.69 -13.28
N LEU A 96 -0.40 2.46 -13.43
CA LEU A 96 -1.36 2.66 -12.36
C LEU A 96 -2.09 1.35 -12.09
N PRO A 97 -2.21 0.90 -10.82
CA PRO A 97 -3.06 -0.23 -10.48
C PRO A 97 -4.50 0.03 -10.91
N SER A 98 -5.08 -0.92 -11.63
CA SER A 98 -6.47 -0.85 -12.08
C SER A 98 -7.44 -0.88 -10.90
N ALA A 99 -8.68 -0.44 -11.13
CA ALA A 99 -9.74 -0.53 -10.11
C ALA A 99 -9.96 -1.97 -9.62
N ALA A 100 -9.83 -2.96 -10.51
CA ALA A 100 -9.98 -4.36 -10.14
C ALA A 100 -8.81 -4.89 -9.30
N GLU A 101 -7.58 -4.41 -9.53
CA GLU A 101 -6.42 -4.71 -8.68
C GLU A 101 -6.52 -4.02 -7.32
N ASN A 102 -7.03 -2.79 -7.26
CA ASN A 102 -7.31 -2.14 -5.98
C ASN A 102 -8.40 -2.89 -5.18
N ALA A 103 -9.44 -3.37 -5.86
CA ALA A 103 -10.46 -4.24 -5.26
C ALA A 103 -9.87 -5.57 -4.77
N ALA A 104 -8.93 -6.14 -5.54
CA ALA A 104 -8.18 -7.34 -5.17
C ALA A 104 -7.36 -7.13 -3.90
N LEU A 105 -6.62 -6.03 -3.85
CA LEU A 105 -5.71 -5.69 -2.75
C LEU A 105 -6.47 -5.59 -1.43
N ILE A 106 -7.67 -5.03 -1.42
CA ILE A 106 -8.51 -4.92 -0.21
C ILE A 106 -9.34 -6.19 0.06
N GLY A 107 -9.23 -7.19 -0.82
CA GLY A 107 -9.99 -8.43 -0.77
C GLY A 107 -11.50 -8.22 -0.87
N GLN A 108 -11.92 -7.37 -1.81
CA GLN A 108 -13.32 -7.06 -2.04
C GLN A 108 -14.08 -8.27 -2.60
N THR A 109 -15.26 -8.51 -2.02
CA THR A 109 -16.21 -9.54 -2.45
C THR A 109 -17.60 -8.94 -2.56
N ARG A 110 -18.57 -9.73 -3.03
CA ARG A 110 -19.99 -9.33 -3.08
C ARG A 110 -20.60 -9.04 -1.70
N HIS A 111 -20.00 -9.58 -0.63
CA HIS A 111 -20.53 -9.50 0.73
C HIS A 111 -19.84 -8.44 1.59
N GLY A 112 -18.78 -7.81 1.07
CA GLY A 112 -17.92 -6.89 1.81
C GLY A 112 -16.46 -7.15 1.48
N SER A 113 -15.55 -6.59 2.27
CA SER A 113 -14.11 -6.66 2.07
C SER A 113 -13.35 -6.92 3.37
N PHE A 114 -12.15 -7.48 3.26
CA PHE A 114 -11.23 -7.68 4.39
C PHE A 114 -10.65 -6.37 4.94
N TRP A 115 -10.60 -5.35 4.07
CA TRP A 115 -10.09 -4.01 4.34
C TRP A 115 -11.07 -2.96 3.82
N PRO A 116 -11.11 -1.75 4.41
CA PRO A 116 -11.91 -0.66 3.85
C PRO A 116 -11.42 -0.32 2.44
N SER A 117 -12.32 0.18 1.60
CA SER A 117 -11.90 0.67 0.28
C SER A 117 -10.86 1.79 0.42
N LEU A 118 -9.89 1.82 -0.49
CA LEU A 118 -8.80 2.80 -0.43
C LEU A 118 -9.33 4.24 -0.40
N THR A 119 -10.36 4.52 -1.20
CA THR A 119 -11.05 5.81 -1.22
C THR A 119 -11.71 6.13 0.12
N LEU A 120 -12.41 5.18 0.74
CA LEU A 120 -13.05 5.39 2.04
C LEU A 120 -12.02 5.66 3.13
N TRP A 121 -10.89 4.94 3.12
CA TRP A 121 -9.79 5.16 4.04
C TRP A 121 -9.17 6.55 3.87
N GLU A 122 -8.86 6.94 2.63
CA GLU A 122 -8.26 8.24 2.29
C GLU A 122 -9.18 9.43 2.62
N GLN A 123 -10.49 9.24 2.56
CA GLN A 123 -11.49 10.24 2.95
C GLN A 123 -11.84 10.20 4.45
N SER A 124 -11.35 9.20 5.18
CA SER A 124 -11.68 9.07 6.60
C SER A 124 -10.90 10.08 7.42
N VAL A 125 -11.51 10.51 8.53
CA VAL A 125 -10.84 11.37 9.53
C VAL A 125 -9.58 10.74 10.13
N ALA A 126 -9.37 9.42 9.96
CA ALA A 126 -8.19 8.72 10.44
C ALA A 126 -6.92 9.10 9.67
N TYR A 127 -7.06 9.42 8.38
CA TYR A 127 -5.93 9.58 7.49
C TYR A 127 -5.72 11.05 7.13
N THR A 128 -4.60 11.61 7.57
CA THR A 128 -4.20 13.01 7.35
C THR A 128 -3.24 13.16 6.17
N GLY A 129 -3.07 12.13 5.34
CA GLY A 129 -2.05 12.07 4.30
C GLY A 129 -0.79 11.31 4.73
N GLU A 130 -0.58 11.08 6.02
CA GLU A 130 0.60 10.39 6.54
C GLU A 130 0.25 9.10 7.30
N TRP A 131 1.20 8.17 7.31
CA TRP A 131 1.10 6.92 8.07
C TRP A 131 1.71 7.08 9.47
N HIS A 132 0.85 7.26 10.48
CA HIS A 132 1.26 7.45 11.87
C HIS A 132 1.25 6.14 12.69
N PRO A 133 1.93 6.07 13.85
CA PRO A 133 1.92 4.89 14.72
C PRO A 133 0.53 4.45 15.22
N SER A 134 -0.45 5.35 15.28
CA SER A 134 -1.85 5.01 15.57
C SER A 134 -2.48 4.17 14.46
N LEU A 135 -2.26 4.55 13.20
CA LEU A 135 -2.73 3.81 12.03
C LEU A 135 -2.04 2.45 11.93
N GLU A 136 -0.74 2.39 12.23
CA GLU A 136 -0.01 1.12 12.32
C GLU A 136 -0.64 0.18 13.36
N ARG A 137 -0.92 0.66 14.57
CA ARG A 137 -1.56 -0.16 15.61
C ARG A 137 -2.95 -0.64 15.19
N TRP A 138 -3.75 0.24 14.57
CA TRP A 138 -5.05 -0.15 14.02
C TRP A 138 -4.90 -1.23 12.95
N PHE A 139 -3.93 -1.07 12.05
CA PHE A 139 -3.65 -2.02 10.97
C PHE A 139 -3.25 -3.38 11.53
N GLN A 140 -2.29 -3.42 12.46
CA GLN A 140 -1.84 -4.66 13.10
C GLN A 140 -2.96 -5.34 13.90
N HIS A 141 -3.82 -4.57 14.58
CA HIS A 141 -5.00 -5.12 15.24
C HIS A 141 -5.92 -5.80 14.23
N ARG A 142 -6.17 -5.17 13.07
CA ARG A 142 -7.00 -5.77 12.02
C ARG A 142 -6.35 -7.01 11.41
N VAL A 143 -5.03 -7.02 11.20
CA VAL A 143 -4.30 -8.24 10.77
C VAL A 143 -4.55 -9.38 11.75
N ALA A 144 -4.51 -9.12 13.06
CA ALA A 144 -4.76 -10.13 14.08
C ALA A 144 -6.21 -10.66 14.06
N GLU A 145 -7.20 -9.79 13.86
CA GLU A 145 -8.61 -10.21 13.68
C GLU A 145 -8.79 -11.12 12.46
N LEU A 146 -8.14 -10.77 11.33
CA LEU A 146 -8.17 -11.57 10.12
C LEU A 146 -7.53 -12.95 10.33
N ALA A 147 -6.41 -13.00 11.06
CA ALA A 147 -5.76 -14.26 11.44
C ALA A 147 -6.64 -15.11 12.39
N ALA A 148 -7.44 -14.47 13.25
CA ALA A 148 -8.37 -15.13 14.15
C ALA A 148 -9.67 -15.60 13.47
N GLY A 149 -9.93 -15.19 12.22
CA GLY A 149 -11.14 -15.57 11.49
C GLY A 149 -12.40 -14.80 11.90
N THR A 150 -12.26 -13.71 12.65
CA THR A 150 -13.38 -12.91 13.17
C THR A 150 -13.72 -11.74 12.24
N ASP A 151 -15.00 -11.46 12.04
CA ASP A 151 -15.50 -10.30 11.26
C ASP A 151 -14.78 -10.10 9.92
N LEU A 152 -14.61 -11.19 9.18
CA LEU A 152 -13.79 -11.25 7.97
C LEU A 152 -14.23 -10.26 6.90
N TYR A 153 -15.54 -10.16 6.64
CA TYR A 153 -16.07 -9.31 5.58
C TYR A 153 -16.96 -8.22 6.18
N LEU A 154 -16.55 -6.97 5.96
CA LEU A 154 -17.32 -5.80 6.36
C LEU A 154 -17.75 -5.04 5.11
N SER A 155 -18.98 -4.52 5.13
CA SER A 155 -19.44 -3.57 4.12
C SER A 155 -18.80 -2.20 4.34
N ASP A 156 -18.76 -1.34 3.32
CA ASP A 156 -18.24 0.02 3.44
C ASP A 156 -18.87 0.83 4.59
N ARG A 157 -20.18 0.66 4.83
CA ARG A 157 -20.86 1.30 5.98
C ARG A 157 -20.38 0.73 7.32
N ALA A 158 -20.10 -0.57 7.40
CA ALA A 158 -19.52 -1.17 8.59
C ALA A 158 -18.09 -0.69 8.80
N TRP A 159 -17.29 -0.60 7.73
CA TRP A 159 -15.95 -0.04 7.73
C TRP A 159 -15.91 1.41 8.21
N PHE A 160 -16.78 2.26 7.69
CA PHE A 160 -16.87 3.65 8.12
C PHE A 160 -17.11 3.77 9.63
N ARG A 161 -18.04 2.96 10.18
CA ARG A 161 -18.29 2.91 11.63
C ARG A 161 -17.09 2.35 12.40
N HIS A 162 -16.44 1.33 11.87
CA HIS A 162 -15.28 0.69 12.48
C HIS A 162 -14.11 1.67 12.61
N ILE A 163 -13.74 2.33 11.51
CA ILE A 163 -12.68 3.34 11.47
C ILE A 163 -13.02 4.49 12.41
N ARG A 164 -14.24 5.04 12.33
CA ARG A 164 -14.65 6.16 13.20
C ARG A 164 -14.53 5.82 14.69
N ARG A 165 -14.86 4.58 15.09
CA ARG A 165 -14.70 4.13 16.49
C ARG A 165 -13.22 4.02 16.89
N ALA A 166 -12.37 3.52 16.01
CA ALA A 166 -10.94 3.37 16.25
C ALA A 166 -10.21 4.73 16.38
N VAL A 167 -10.65 5.73 15.61
CA VAL A 167 -10.09 7.08 15.65
C VAL A 167 -10.42 7.77 16.98
N HIS A 168 -11.69 7.73 17.42
CA HIS A 168 -12.14 8.39 18.64
C HIS A 168 -11.52 7.84 19.95
N SER A 169 -11.01 6.61 19.96
CA SER A 169 -10.30 6.06 21.12
C SER A 169 -8.81 6.42 21.13
N THR A 170 -8.20 6.55 19.95
CA THR A 170 -6.74 6.65 19.80
C THR A 170 -6.24 8.09 19.74
N GLU A 171 -7.06 9.03 19.25
CA GLU A 171 -6.74 10.46 19.19
C GLU A 171 -6.69 11.17 20.55
N ARG A 172 -7.26 10.58 21.63
CA ARG A 172 -7.10 11.12 22.99
C ARG A 172 -5.67 11.07 23.53
N ALA A 173 -4.75 10.38 22.85
CA ALA A 173 -3.37 10.19 23.33
C ALA A 173 -2.27 10.73 22.39
N LEU A 174 -2.56 11.08 21.14
CA LEU A 174 -1.52 11.18 20.10
C LEU A 174 -1.71 12.33 19.12
N GLY A 175 -1.85 13.54 19.66
CA GLY A 175 -1.30 14.72 18.98
C GLY A 175 0.23 14.70 19.03
N SER A 176 0.88 13.68 18.43
CA SER A 176 2.33 13.65 18.27
C SER A 176 2.70 13.63 16.80
N THR A 177 3.62 14.51 16.45
CA THR A 177 4.11 14.91 15.12
C THR A 177 4.94 13.84 14.39
N VAL A 178 4.69 12.56 14.66
CA VAL A 178 5.52 11.45 14.17
C VAL A 178 4.87 10.80 12.93
N GLY A 179 5.25 11.30 11.76
CA GLY A 179 4.74 10.93 10.42
C GLY A 179 5.30 9.67 9.77
N SER A 180 4.82 9.38 8.55
CA SER A 180 5.30 8.29 7.67
C SER A 180 6.80 8.38 7.38
N ALA A 181 7.35 9.60 7.31
CA ALA A 181 8.79 9.82 7.15
C ALA A 181 9.61 9.27 8.33
N HIS A 182 9.09 9.34 9.56
CA HIS A 182 9.75 8.74 10.72
C HIS A 182 9.73 7.22 10.65
N ARG A 183 8.59 6.63 10.26
CA ARG A 183 8.48 5.18 10.11
C ARG A 183 9.37 4.64 8.99
N ALA A 184 9.48 5.37 7.88
CA ALA A 184 10.45 5.05 6.83
C ALA A 184 11.88 4.99 7.42
N ARG A 185 12.28 5.96 8.25
CA ARG A 185 13.60 5.96 8.94
C ARG A 185 13.79 4.77 9.88
N GLU A 186 12.75 4.39 10.63
CA GLU A 186 12.82 3.18 11.47
C GLU A 186 13.04 1.93 10.62
N LEU A 187 12.31 1.79 9.50
CA LEU A 187 12.46 0.65 8.60
C LEU A 187 13.85 0.60 7.97
N ILE A 188 14.48 1.74 7.70
CA ILE A 188 15.88 1.81 7.21
C ILE A 188 16.87 1.25 8.24
N GLY A 189 16.61 1.45 9.54
CA GLY A 189 17.42 0.84 10.60
C GLY A 189 17.27 -0.68 10.69
N VAL A 190 16.11 -1.21 10.28
CA VAL A 190 15.80 -2.66 10.28
C VAL A 190 16.27 -3.33 8.98
N TYR A 191 16.17 -2.62 7.86
CA TYR A 191 16.52 -3.07 6.51
C TYR A 191 17.56 -2.11 5.91
N PRO A 192 18.85 -2.24 6.27
CA PRO A 192 19.91 -1.33 5.83
C PRO A 192 20.07 -1.28 4.30
N GLU A 193 19.67 -2.33 3.59
CA GLU A 193 19.57 -2.38 2.13
C GLU A 193 18.58 -1.36 1.54
N CYS A 194 17.63 -0.87 2.35
CA CYS A 194 16.65 0.15 1.97
C CYS A 194 17.13 1.59 2.28
N SER A 195 18.39 1.79 2.71
CA SER A 195 18.92 3.10 3.10
C SER A 195 18.81 4.20 2.03
N VAL A 196 18.75 3.85 0.74
CA VAL A 196 18.52 4.78 -0.38
C VAL A 196 17.14 5.47 -0.29
N VAL A 197 16.14 4.84 0.33
CA VAL A 197 14.77 5.36 0.48
C VAL A 197 14.72 6.62 1.34
N SER A 198 15.67 6.80 2.25
CA SER A 198 15.71 7.95 3.17
C SER A 198 15.64 9.27 2.41
N LEU A 199 16.35 9.38 1.28
CA LEU A 199 16.50 10.62 0.53
C LEU A 199 15.22 11.08 -0.19
N LEU A 200 14.20 10.22 -0.33
CA LEU A 200 13.03 10.48 -1.18
C LEU A 200 11.85 11.13 -0.47
N PHE A 201 11.79 11.04 0.86
CA PHE A 201 10.69 11.61 1.68
C PHE A 201 11.06 12.94 2.33
N PHE A 202 12.24 13.49 2.03
CA PHE A 202 12.61 14.82 2.47
C PHE A 202 12.26 15.81 1.34
N PRO A 203 11.24 16.68 1.49
CA PRO A 203 11.39 17.99 0.89
C PRO A 203 12.69 18.55 1.48
N SER A 204 13.63 18.92 0.61
CA SER A 204 14.80 19.67 1.02
C SER A 204 14.28 20.87 1.81
N THR A 205 14.40 20.85 3.14
CA THR A 205 14.39 22.05 3.94
C THR A 205 15.70 22.76 3.65
N ALA A 206 15.87 23.21 2.41
CA ALA A 206 16.79 24.29 2.13
C ALA A 206 16.31 25.43 3.04
N PRO A 207 17.16 25.95 3.94
CA PRO A 207 16.79 27.15 4.67
C PRO A 207 16.42 28.20 3.62
N ALA A 208 15.28 28.87 3.81
CA ALA A 208 14.91 30.01 3.00
C ALA A 208 16.06 31.02 3.10
N SER A 209 16.94 31.02 2.10
CA SER A 209 18.11 31.87 2.06
C SER A 209 17.64 33.31 2.12
N ALA A 210 18.10 33.98 3.17
CA ALA A 210 18.05 35.40 3.49
C ALA A 210 17.62 36.31 2.33
N SER A 211 16.58 37.10 2.61
CA SER A 211 16.22 38.31 1.90
C SER A 211 17.46 39.15 1.58
N PHE A 212 17.75 39.31 0.29
CA PHE A 212 18.71 40.27 -0.21
C PHE A 212 18.12 41.67 0.01
N GLN A 213 18.68 42.44 0.94
CA GLN A 213 18.42 43.87 1.03
C GLN A 213 19.26 44.58 -0.04
N VAL A 214 18.60 45.44 -0.82
CA VAL A 214 19.21 46.38 -1.79
C VAL A 214 19.65 47.63 -1.05
#